data_AF-A0A973EMC4-F1
#
_entry.id   AF-A0A973EMC4-F1
#
_cell.length_a   1.000
_cell.length_b   1.000
_cell.length_c   1.000
_cell.angle_alpha   90.00
_cell.angle_beta   90.00
_cell.angle_gamma   90.00
#
_symmetry.space_group_name_H-M   'P 1'
#
loop_
_entity.id
_entity.type
_entity.pdbx_description
1 polymer ?
#
loop_
_entity_poly.entity_id
_entity_poly.type
_entity_poly.pdbx_seq_one_letter_code
_entity_poly.pdbx_strand_id
1 'polypeptide(L)'
;MEDGTKVIRFDPDRALIRIREAKWCKHPRIIVCEKSRSLECDVCGAAIDPFDFMLRWAKGDRCLEARKRQLEDEVKRISGSLEELKREEKNLKARLRRLKS
;
A
#
# COMPACT_ATOMS: atom_id res chain seq x y z
N MET A 1 24.58 18.25 40.86
CA MET A 1 24.17 18.80 39.56
C MET A 1 22.97 17.97 39.15
N GLU A 2 21.78 18.41 39.53
CA GLU A 2 20.55 17.63 39.38
C GLU A 2 19.96 17.82 37.98
N ASP A 3 19.63 16.68 37.38
CA ASP A 3 19.17 16.49 36.03
C ASP A 3 17.84 17.22 35.81
N GLY A 4 17.89 18.30 35.03
CA GLY A 4 16.79 19.22 34.76
C GLY A 4 15.72 18.65 33.82
N THR A 5 15.26 17.43 34.09
CA THR A 5 14.17 16.82 33.35
C THR A 5 12.87 17.57 33.65
N LYS A 6 12.49 18.50 32.76
CA LYS A 6 11.20 19.18 32.80
C LYS A 6 10.08 18.17 32.53
N VAL A 7 9.56 17.57 33.59
CA VAL A 7 8.33 16.78 33.54
C VAL A 7 7.16 17.74 33.31
N ILE A 8 6.59 17.74 32.11
CA ILE A 8 5.35 18.47 31.83
C ILE A 8 4.20 17.65 32.43
N ARG A 9 3.66 18.11 33.57
CA ARG A 9 2.42 17.55 34.13
C ARG A 9 1.24 17.93 33.24
N PHE A 10 0.36 16.97 32.97
CA PHE A 10 -0.89 17.22 32.26
C PHE A 10 -1.79 18.08 33.14
N ASP A 11 -2.02 19.33 32.72
CA ASP A 11 -2.88 20.30 33.39
C ASP A 11 -4.21 20.38 32.63
N PRO A 12 -5.33 19.96 33.24
CA PRO A 12 -6.65 19.95 32.60
C PRO A 12 -7.22 21.35 32.35
N ASP A 13 -6.69 22.40 32.98
CA ASP A 13 -7.11 23.80 32.78
C ASP A 13 -6.27 24.52 31.71
N ARG A 14 -5.30 23.82 31.11
CA ARG A 14 -4.43 24.37 30.07
C ARG A 14 -5.25 24.61 28.80
N ALA A 15 -5.25 25.87 28.35
CA ALA A 15 -5.94 26.33 27.15
C ALA A 15 -5.89 25.29 26.00
N LEU A 16 -7.06 24.97 25.44
CA LEU A 16 -7.27 24.01 24.35
C LEU A 16 -6.05 23.99 23.40
N ILE A 17 -5.36 22.85 23.39
CA ILE A 17 -4.30 22.58 22.42
C ILE A 17 -4.89 22.91 21.06
N ARG A 18 -4.32 23.90 20.36
CA ARG A 18 -4.70 24.20 18.98
C ARG A 18 -4.36 22.96 18.16
N ILE A 19 -5.37 22.12 17.92
CA ILE A 19 -5.29 21.02 16.96
C ILE A 19 -5.15 21.72 15.60
N ARG A 20 -3.92 21.76 15.08
CA ARG A 20 -3.73 22.13 13.67
C ARG A 20 -4.33 20.98 12.89
N GLU A 21 -5.47 21.21 12.25
CA GLU A 21 -6.02 20.30 11.26
C GLU A 21 -4.92 20.04 10.22
N ALA A 22 -4.41 18.81 10.20
CA ALA A 22 -3.35 18.43 9.29
C ALA A 22 -3.88 18.57 7.86
N LYS A 23 -3.37 19.56 7.12
CA LYS A 23 -3.64 19.70 5.70
C LYS A 23 -2.94 18.55 4.98
N TRP A 24 -3.61 17.42 4.87
CA TRP A 24 -3.06 16.25 4.20
C TRP A 24 -2.97 16.49 2.69
N CYS A 25 -1.81 16.17 2.11
CA CYS A 25 -1.60 16.17 0.67
C CYS A 25 -1.57 14.73 0.13
N LYS A 26 -1.87 14.54 -1.15
CA LYS A 26 -1.89 13.21 -1.80
C LYS A 26 -0.59 12.85 -2.52
N HIS A 27 0.44 13.69 -2.43
CA HIS A 27 1.69 13.48 -3.15
C HIS A 27 2.44 12.23 -2.65
N PRO A 28 3.13 11.50 -3.55
CA PRO A 28 3.81 10.26 -3.19
C PRO A 28 5.21 10.46 -2.60
N ARG A 29 5.82 11.65 -2.79
CA ARG A 29 7.18 11.95 -2.32
C ARG A 29 7.14 12.60 -0.94
N ILE A 30 7.85 11.99 -0.01
CA ILE A 30 7.93 12.41 1.38
C ILE A 30 9.40 12.49 1.78
N ILE A 31 9.75 13.54 2.50
CA ILE A 31 11.04 13.75 3.14
C ILE A 31 10.90 13.29 4.58
N VAL A 32 11.83 12.45 5.03
CA VAL A 32 11.94 11.99 6.42
C VAL A 32 13.08 12.76 7.07
N CYS A 33 12.79 13.51 8.12
CA CYS A 33 13.84 14.14 8.92
C CYS A 33 14.08 13.33 10.20
N GLU A 34 15.18 12.58 10.24
CA GLU A 34 15.50 11.69 11.37
C GLU A 34 15.70 12.47 12.68
N LYS A 35 16.33 13.65 12.60
CA LYS A 35 16.67 14.46 13.78
C LYS A 35 15.43 15.02 14.48
N SER A 36 14.47 15.54 13.71
CA SER A 36 13.22 16.09 14.23
C SER A 36 12.11 15.04 14.33
N ARG A 37 12.33 13.82 13.83
CA ARG A 37 11.32 12.75 13.69
C ARG A 37 10.04 13.25 13.01
N SER A 38 10.18 14.14 12.03
CA SER A 38 9.09 14.73 11.27
C SER A 38 9.06 14.19 9.85
N LEU A 39 7.87 14.15 9.28
CA LEU A 39 7.66 13.87 7.87
C LEU A 39 7.14 15.14 7.19
N GLU A 40 7.65 15.41 5.99
CA GLU A 40 7.23 16.55 5.19
C GLU A 40 6.99 16.13 3.74
N CYS A 41 6.03 16.75 3.07
CA CYS A 41 5.83 16.53 1.66
C CYS A 41 6.92 17.23 0.85
N ASP A 42 7.60 16.49 -0.02
CA ASP A 42 8.62 17.04 -0.94
C ASP A 42 8.04 18.06 -1.94
N VAL A 43 6.77 17.89 -2.31
CA VAL A 43 6.12 18.71 -3.36
C VAL A 43 5.53 20.01 -2.81
N CYS A 44 4.97 19.98 -1.60
CA CYS A 44 4.24 21.12 -1.05
C CYS A 44 4.71 21.58 0.34
N GLY A 45 5.72 20.93 0.91
CA GLY A 45 6.26 21.25 2.23
C GLY A 45 5.29 21.00 3.39
N ALA A 46 4.14 20.35 3.14
CA ALA A 46 3.17 20.08 4.19
C ALA A 46 3.75 19.11 5.23
N ALA A 47 3.68 19.48 6.51
CA ALA A 47 4.03 18.59 7.60
C ALA A 47 3.01 17.44 7.66
N ILE A 48 3.51 16.22 7.74
CA ILE A 48 2.74 14.98 7.77
C ILE A 48 2.93 14.35 9.14
N ASP A 49 1.83 13.92 9.75
CA ASP A 49 1.91 13.14 10.97
C ASP A 49 2.52 11.74 10.67
N PRO A 50 3.58 11.32 11.38
CA PRO A 50 4.22 10.03 11.13
C PRO A 50 3.29 8.83 11.32
N PHE A 51 2.37 8.88 12.29
CA PHE A 51 1.47 7.76 12.56
C PHE A 51 0.39 7.65 11.48
N ASP A 52 -0.20 8.76 11.05
CA ASP A 52 -1.12 8.78 9.90
C ASP A 52 -0.46 8.24 8.63
N PHE A 53 0.80 8.63 8.39
CA PHE A 53 1.57 8.11 7.26
C PHE A 53 1.77 6.60 7.36
N MET A 54 2.24 6.10 8.49
CA MET A 54 2.44 4.66 8.71
C MET A 54 1.12 3.88 8.59
N LEU A 55 0.03 4.39 9.14
CA LEU A 55 -1.29 3.77 9.05
C LEU A 55 -1.77 3.69 7.59
N ARG A 56 -1.57 4.76 6.81
CA ARG A 56 -1.89 4.77 5.38
C ARG A 56 -1.02 3.81 4.60
N TRP A 57 0.29 3.81 4.86
CA TRP A 57 1.24 2.90 4.22
C TRP A 57 0.85 1.45 4.49
N ALA A 58 0.59 1.08 5.75
CA ALA A 58 0.16 -0.27 6.12
C ALA A 58 -1.18 -0.69 5.46
N LYS A 59 -2.15 0.24 5.34
CA LYS A 59 -3.40 -0.02 4.61
C LYS A 59 -3.17 -0.21 3.11
N GLY A 60 -2.30 0.61 2.52
CA GLY A 60 -1.94 0.53 1.11
C GLY A 60 -1.19 -0.76 0.77
N ASP A 61 -0.21 -1.14 1.59
CA ASP A 61 0.62 -2.33 1.41
C ASP A 61 -0.23 -3.61 1.43
N ARG A 62 -1.14 -3.72 2.41
CA ARG A 62 -2.13 -4.81 2.46
C ARG A 62 -3.02 -4.88 1.22
N CYS A 63 -3.41 -3.74 0.67
CA CYS A 63 -4.23 -3.67 -0.53
C CYS A 63 -3.44 -4.12 -1.77
N LEU A 64 -2.17 -3.71 -1.88
CA LEU A 64 -1.28 -4.10 -2.96
C LEU A 64 -0.96 -5.60 -2.91
N GLU A 65 -0.69 -6.16 -1.74
CA GLU A 65 -0.48 -7.61 -1.57
C GLU A 65 -1.72 -8.40 -1.96
N ALA A 66 -2.90 -7.99 -1.50
CA ALA A 66 -4.16 -8.62 -1.87
C ALA A 66 -4.38 -8.56 -3.39
N ARG A 67 -4.08 -7.41 -4.02
CA ARG A 67 -4.23 -7.25 -5.46
C ARG A 67 -3.22 -8.09 -6.25
N LYS A 68 -1.97 -8.17 -5.78
CA LYS A 68 -0.94 -9.03 -6.37
C LYS A 68 -1.40 -10.48 -6.38
N ARG A 69 -1.90 -10.97 -5.24
CA ARG A 69 -2.41 -12.33 -5.12
C ARG A 69 -3.57 -12.60 -6.09
N GLN A 70 -4.52 -11.67 -6.20
CA GLN A 70 -5.62 -11.79 -7.18
C GLN A 70 -5.11 -11.92 -8.62
N LEU A 71 -4.10 -11.13 -8.99
CA LEU A 71 -3.51 -11.18 -10.32
C LEU A 71 -2.76 -12.49 -10.57
N GLU A 72 -2.03 -13.01 -9.58
CA GLU A 72 -1.36 -14.32 -9.66
C GLU A 72 -2.38 -15.46 -9.86
N ASP A 73 -3.49 -15.44 -9.12
CA ASP A 73 -4.57 -16.41 -9.26
C ASP A 73 -5.25 -16.32 -10.64
N GLU A 74 -5.44 -15.11 -11.16
CA GLU A 74 -6.01 -14.89 -12.49
C GLU A 74 -5.08 -15.39 -13.61
N VAL A 75 -3.78 -15.10 -13.54
CA VAL A 75 -2.79 -15.62 -14.48
C VAL A 75 -2.78 -17.13 -14.46
N LYS A 76 -2.83 -17.75 -13.28
CA LYS A 76 -2.88 -19.21 -13.13
C LYS A 76 -4.12 -19.79 -13.78
N ARG A 77 -5.29 -19.19 -13.54
CA ARG A 77 -6.57 -19.62 -14.13
C ARG A 77 -6.54 -19.54 -15.65
N ILE A 78 -6.12 -18.40 -16.21
CA ILE A 78 -6.05 -18.19 -17.66
C ILE A 78 -5.07 -19.18 -18.30
N SER A 79 -3.90 -19.38 -17.68
CA SER A 79 -2.91 -20.34 -18.19
C SER A 79 -3.44 -21.77 -18.20
N GLY A 80 -4.18 -22.17 -17.16
CA GLY A 80 -4.85 -23.47 -17.12
C GLY A 80 -5.89 -23.65 -18.23
N SER A 81 -6.77 -22.66 -18.42
CA SER A 81 -7.77 -22.68 -19.49
C SER A 81 -7.12 -22.72 -20.88
N LEU A 82 -6.01 -21.99 -21.08
CA LEU A 82 -5.28 -22.01 -22.35
C LEU A 82 -4.72 -23.40 -22.67
N GLU A 83 -4.12 -24.07 -21.69
CA GLU A 83 -3.59 -25.43 -21.87
C GLU A 83 -4.69 -26.46 -22.16
N GLU A 84 -5.86 -26.31 -21.52
CA GLU A 84 -7.03 -27.14 -21.79
C GLU A 84 -7.53 -26.94 -23.23
N LEU A 85 -7.71 -25.69 -23.66
CA LEU A 85 -8.11 -25.36 -25.03
C LEU A 85 -7.11 -25.89 -26.08
N LYS A 86 -5.81 -25.76 -25.84
CA LYS A 86 -4.78 -26.35 -26.73
C LYS A 86 -4.91 -27.86 -26.84
N ARG A 87 -5.21 -28.54 -25.72
CA ARG A 87 -5.41 -29.99 -25.70
C ARG A 87 -6.65 -30.40 -26.49
N GLU A 88 -7.76 -29.69 -26.31
CA GLU A 88 -8.99 -29.90 -27.07
C GLU A 88 -8.77 -29.68 -28.57
N GLU A 89 -8.10 -28.58 -28.94
CA GLU A 89 -7.76 -28.29 -30.33
C GLU A 89 -6.93 -29.43 -30.96
N LYS A 90 -5.92 -29.93 -30.25
CA LYS A 90 -5.10 -31.07 -30.69
C LYS A 90 -5.95 -32.33 -30.89
N ASN A 91 -6.86 -32.63 -29.96
CA ASN A 91 -7.75 -33.79 -30.02
C ASN A 91 -8.74 -33.70 -31.19
N LEU A 92 -9.34 -32.53 -31.39
CA LEU A 92 -10.26 -32.26 -32.50
C LEU A 92 -9.55 -32.35 -33.85
N LYS A 93 -8.35 -31.79 -33.98
CA LYS A 93 -7.50 -31.94 -35.17
C LYS A 93 -7.17 -33.41 -35.46
N ALA A 94 -6.87 -34.20 -34.43
CA ALA A 94 -6.64 -35.63 -34.57
C ALA A 94 -7.89 -36.40 -35.05
N ARG A 95 -9.07 -36.08 -34.49
CA ARG A 95 -10.35 -36.65 -34.94
C ARG A 95 -10.65 -36.31 -36.40
N LEU A 96 -10.48 -35.04 -36.80
CA LEU A 96 -10.69 -34.60 -38.18
C LEU A 96 -9.78 -35.34 -39.17
N ARG A 97 -8.51 -35.59 -38.80
CA ARG A 97 -7.60 -36.39 -39.63
C ARG A 97 -8.08 -37.82 -39.83
N ARG A 98 -8.64 -38.45 -38.80
CA ARG A 98 -9.18 -39.83 -38.89
C ARG A 98 -10.43 -39.92 -39.75
N LEU A 99 -11.27 -38.89 -39.78
CA LEU A 99 -12.49 -38.86 -40.60
C LEU A 99 -12.22 -38.55 -42.08
N LYS A 100 -11.06 -37.95 -42.38
CA LYS A 100 -10.62 -37.62 -43.75
C LYS A 100 -9.73 -38.70 -44.38
N SER A 101 -9.31 -39.70 -43.60
CA SER A 101 -8.61 -40.90 -44.06
C SER A 101 -9.60 -42.03 -44.28
#